data_AF-A0A6A0AP04-F1
#
_entry.id   AF-A0A6A0AP04-F1
#
_cell.length_a   1.000
_cell.length_b   1.000
_cell.length_c   1.000
_cell.angle_alpha   90.00
_cell.angle_beta   90.00
_cell.angle_gamma   90.00
#
_symmetry.space_group_name_H-M   'P 1'
#
loop_
_entity.id
_entity.type
_entity.pdbx_description
1 polymer ?
#
loop_
_entity_poly.entity_id
_entity_poly.type
_entity_poly.pdbx_seq_one_letter_code
_entity_poly.pdbx_strand_id
1 'polypeptide(L)' 'ENLRSDEGATYDQLIEVNLNELEPHINGPFTPDLANPLSKFAEACKKNGWPTQLKAGLIGSCTNSSYEDMARAAS' A
#
# COMPACT_ATOMS: atom_id res chain seq x y z
N GLU A 1 -13.20 -23.73 -15.13
CA GLU A 1 -12.00 -24.45 -14.61
C GLU A 1 -10.68 -24.02 -15.26
N ASN A 2 -10.68 -23.32 -16.40
CA ASN A 2 -9.46 -22.92 -17.13
C ASN A 2 -8.87 -21.54 -16.72
N LEU A 3 -9.34 -20.94 -15.61
CA LEU A 3 -8.91 -19.60 -15.15
C LEU A 3 -8.17 -19.70 -13.81
N ARG A 4 -7.30 -20.71 -13.69
CA ARG A 4 -6.39 -20.91 -12.55
C ARG A 4 -5.02 -21.37 -13.07
N SER A 5 -4.00 -21.22 -12.25
CA SER A 5 -2.69 -21.82 -12.54
C SER A 5 -2.76 -23.34 -12.56
N ASP A 6 -1.87 -23.96 -13.32
CA ASP A 6 -1.71 -25.42 -13.34
C ASP A 6 -1.18 -25.93 -11.99
N GLU A 7 -1.54 -27.17 -11.66
CA GLU A 7 -1.02 -27.83 -10.47
C GLU A 7 0.50 -28.05 -10.61
N GLY A 8 1.28 -27.62 -9.63
CA GLY A 8 2.75 -27.74 -9.65
C GLY A 8 3.45 -26.75 -10.59
N ALA A 9 2.79 -25.67 -11.02
CA ALA A 9 3.42 -24.59 -11.78
C ALA A 9 4.66 -24.05 -11.03
N THR A 10 5.74 -23.82 -11.78
CA THR A 10 7.00 -23.28 -11.25
C THR A 10 7.07 -21.78 -11.51
N TYR A 11 7.64 -21.04 -10.57
CA TYR A 11 7.85 -19.59 -10.66
C TYR A 11 9.34 -19.31 -10.49
N ASP A 12 9.92 -18.41 -11.29
CA ASP A 12 11.33 -18.04 -11.19
C ASP A 12 11.69 -17.42 -9.83
N GLN A 13 10.70 -16.79 -9.20
CA GLN A 13 10.79 -16.22 -7.86
C GLN A 13 9.48 -16.41 -7.11
N LEU A 14 9.58 -16.80 -5.84
CA LEU A 14 8.45 -16.87 -4.90
C LEU A 14 8.64 -15.82 -3.81
N ILE A 15 7.61 -15.00 -3.58
CA ILE A 15 7.56 -14.01 -2.50
C ILE A 15 6.37 -14.38 -1.62
N GLU A 16 6.61 -14.56 -0.32
CA GLU A 16 5.58 -14.89 0.66
C GLU A 16 5.21 -13.67 1.49
N VAL A 17 3.91 -13.41 1.66
CA VAL A 17 3.38 -12.28 2.43
C VAL A 17 2.29 -12.77 3.39
N ASN A 18 2.48 -12.55 4.69
CA ASN A 18 1.49 -12.89 5.71
C ASN A 18 0.52 -11.73 5.94
N LEU A 19 -0.75 -11.90 5.54
CA LEU A 19 -1.78 -10.85 5.67
C LEU A 19 -2.18 -10.57 7.12
N ASN A 20 -1.96 -11.50 8.05
CA ASN A 20 -2.31 -11.31 9.47
C ASN A 20 -1.32 -10.40 10.20
N GLU A 21 -0.09 -10.29 9.68
CA GLU A 21 0.96 -9.44 10.24
C GLU A 21 1.10 -8.10 9.50
N LEU A 22 0.42 -7.96 8.36
CA LEU A 22 0.50 -6.76 7.52
C LEU A 22 -0.21 -5.57 8.19
N GLU A 23 0.51 -4.44 8.31
CA GLU A 23 -0.05 -3.17 8.77
C GLU A 23 -0.22 -2.17 7.61
N PRO A 24 -1.02 -1.09 7.78
CA PRO A 24 -1.13 -0.03 6.78
C PRO A 24 0.22 0.63 6.45
N HIS A 25 0.42 0.99 5.19
CA HIS A 25 1.66 1.58 4.68
C HIS A 25 1.43 2.88 3.93
N ILE A 26 2.45 3.74 3.91
CA ILE A 26 2.53 4.94 3.07
C ILE A 26 3.84 4.86 2.27
N ASN A 27 3.73 4.95 0.94
CA ASN A 27 4.88 4.93 0.05
C ASN A 27 5.22 6.34 -0.46
N GLY A 28 6.51 6.62 -0.66
CA GLY A 28 7.00 7.92 -1.13
C GLY A 28 8.03 8.54 -0.19
N PRO A 29 8.41 9.82 -0.39
CA PRO A 29 7.67 10.84 -1.16
C PRO A 29 7.97 10.93 -2.67
N PHE A 30 9.08 10.39 -3.17
CA PHE A 30 9.51 10.60 -4.57
C PHE A 30 9.56 9.33 -5.43
N THR A 31 9.28 8.17 -4.84
CA THR A 31 9.31 6.89 -5.52
C THR A 31 8.28 5.93 -4.90
N PRO A 32 7.57 5.12 -5.70
CA PRO A 32 6.51 4.24 -5.19
C PRO A 32 7.03 3.02 -4.41
N ASP A 33 8.32 2.73 -4.45
CA ASP A 33 8.95 1.59 -3.77
C ASP A 33 9.46 1.91 -2.35
N LEU A 34 9.51 3.19 -1.97
CA LEU A 34 9.89 3.62 -0.61
C LEU A 34 8.73 3.42 0.36
N ALA A 35 8.56 2.18 0.81
CA ALA A 35 7.50 1.78 1.73
C ALA A 35 7.82 2.16 3.19
N ASN A 36 6.90 2.87 3.84
CA ASN A 36 6.96 3.19 5.26
C ASN A 36 5.74 2.59 5.97
N PRO A 37 5.93 1.74 6.99
CA PRO A 37 4.81 1.33 7.83
C PRO A 37 4.22 2.56 8.52
N LEU A 38 2.89 2.64 8.58
CA LEU A 38 2.19 3.82 9.09
C LEU A 38 2.62 4.14 10.53
N SER A 39 2.84 3.11 11.35
CA SER A 39 3.34 3.22 12.73
C SER A 39 4.69 3.97 12.85
N LYS A 40 5.52 3.97 11.81
CA LYS A 40 6.86 4.58 11.78
C LYS A 40 6.94 5.84 10.91
N PHE A 41 5.91 6.12 10.11
CA PHE A 41 5.93 7.20 9.12
C PHE A 41 6.21 8.58 9.73
N ALA A 42 5.60 8.88 10.89
CA ALA A 42 5.81 10.18 11.56
C ALA A 42 7.27 10.40 12.00
N GLU A 43 7.97 9.35 12.42
CA GLU A 43 9.39 9.41 12.76
C GLU A 43 10.24 9.59 11.49
N ALA A 44 9.91 8.85 10.42
CA ALA A 44 10.58 8.97 9.14
C ALA A 44 10.49 10.40 8.58
N CYS A 45 9.30 11.03 8.64
CA CYS A 45 9.12 12.43 8.23
C CYS A 45 10.03 13.39 9.00
N LYS A 46 10.11 13.26 10.33
CA LYS A 46 10.96 14.12 11.16
C LYS A 46 12.45 13.91 10.85
N LYS A 47 12.89 12.66 10.79
CA LYS A 47 14.29 12.30 10.55
C LYS A 47 14.79 12.79 9.18
N ASN A 48 13.94 12.69 8.16
CA ASN A 48 14.29 13.04 6.79
C ASN A 48 13.93 14.49 6.41
N GLY A 49 13.39 15.27 7.35
CA GLY A 49 12.98 16.66 7.09
C GLY A 49 11.86 16.79 6.06
N TRP A 50 10.99 15.78 5.93
CA TRP A 50 9.86 15.83 5.00
C TRP A 50 8.75 16.75 5.52
N PRO A 51 8.01 17.44 4.64
CA PRO A 51 6.89 18.28 5.05
C PRO A 51 5.86 17.49 5.85
N THR A 52 5.55 17.95 7.06
CA THR A 52 4.58 17.30 7.95
C THR A 52 3.18 17.88 7.85
N GLN A 53 3.03 19.05 7.21
CA GLN A 53 1.73 19.66 6.98
C GLN A 53 1.08 19.04 5.73
N LEU A 54 0.05 18.23 5.94
CA LEU A 54 -0.81 17.76 4.84
C LEU A 54 -1.58 18.94 4.25
N LYS A 55 -1.39 19.22 2.96
CA LYS A 55 -2.07 20.31 2.25
C LYS A 55 -3.39 19.87 1.60
N ALA A 56 -3.39 18.65 1.07
CA ALA A 56 -4.55 18.03 0.46
C ALA A 56 -4.44 16.51 0.60
N GLY A 57 -5.57 15.83 0.77
CA GLY A 57 -5.69 14.39 0.61
C GLY A 57 -6.54 14.10 -0.62
N LEU A 58 -6.01 13.33 -1.57
CA LEU A 58 -6.73 12.93 -2.77
C LEU A 58 -7.03 11.43 -2.66
N ILE A 59 -8.31 11.07 -2.71
CA ILE A 59 -8.78 9.68 -2.74
C ILE A 59 -9.34 9.33 -4.12
N GLY A 60 -9.46 8.04 -4.44
CA GLY A 60 -10.01 7.59 -5.72
C GLY A 60 -8.92 7.27 -6.75
N SER A 61 -9.08 7.78 -7.97
CA SER A 61 -8.34 7.38 -9.19
C SER A 61 -8.61 5.93 -9.61
N CYS A 62 -7.95 5.44 -10.66
CA CYS A 62 -8.14 4.07 -11.13
C CYS A 62 -7.75 2.99 -10.11
N THR A 63 -6.93 3.30 -9.11
CA THR A 63 -6.43 2.32 -8.13
C THR A 63 -7.40 2.06 -6.98
N ASN A 64 -8.11 3.09 -6.47
CA ASN A 64 -8.89 3.01 -5.22
C ASN A 64 -10.25 3.73 -5.33
N SER A 65 -11.02 3.46 -6.39
CA SER A 65 -12.33 4.09 -6.63
C SER A 65 -13.49 3.11 -6.75
N SER A 66 -13.37 1.91 -6.21
CA SER A 66 -14.52 0.99 -6.14
C SER A 66 -15.56 1.50 -5.13
N TYR A 67 -16.75 0.90 -5.16
CA TYR A 67 -17.76 1.18 -4.13
C TYR A 67 -17.23 0.83 -2.72
N GLU A 68 -16.46 -0.25 -2.59
CA GLU A 68 -15.85 -0.65 -1.32
C GLU A 68 -14.86 0.40 -0.82
N ASP A 69 -14.02 0.95 -1.70
CA ASP A 69 -13.07 2.01 -1.33
C ASP A 69 -13.82 3.26 -0.83
N MET A 70 -14.84 3.70 -1.56
CA MET A 70 -15.61 4.89 -1.19
C MET A 70 -16.42 4.68 0.09
N ALA A 71 -16.97 3.47 0.30
CA ALA A 71 -17.68 3.12 1.52
C ALA A 71 -16.73 3.12 2.73
N ARG A 72 -15.53 2.54 2.60
CA ARG A 72 -14.50 2.56 3.65
C ARG A 72 -13.99 3.96 3.96
N ALA A 73 -13.92 4.85 2.98
CA ALA A 73 -13.52 6.25 3.19
C ALA A 73 -14.62 7.08 3.87
N ALA A 74 -15.89 6.68 3.74
CA ALA A 74 -17.05 7.39 4.29
C ALA A 74 -17.45 6.95 5.71
N SER A 75 -17.02 5.77 6.14
CA SER A 75 -17.30 5.20 7.48
C SER A 75 -16.35 5.73 8.54
#